data_AF-A0A936MTX4-F1
#
_entry.id   AF-A0A936MTX4-F1
#
_cell.length_a   1.000
_cell.length_b   1.000
_cell.length_c   1.000
_cell.angle_alpha   90.00
_cell.angle_beta   90.00
_cell.angle_gamma   90.00
#
_symmetry.space_group_name_H-M   'P 1'
#
loop_
_entity.id
_entity.type
_entity.pdbx_description
1 polymer ?
#
loop_
_entity_poly.entity_id
_entity_poly.type
_entity_poly.pdbx_seq_one_letter_code
_entity_poly.pdbx_strand_id
1 'polypeptide(L)'
;MRLTKTSLVVVSLLSLMIAARAEARPFRVDDIPNGSKFTCLNCHGDLKASYNTDFGSDARNFLIPVGAVSTQHVDWTPLCALDSDRDGWTNGQELGDPDCVWKPGDPDPKGFLTNPGVYESAPPPVCGNGVLEANEACDGTLFAETNCAFVGAGEGMLGCTADCEFDYGGCSTPPDGPPNPNESGGGDASIEGGCSMSSAGASDASGWGLFVVVGMGLAARRRRVRVRGRVG
;
A
#
# COMPACT_ATOMS: atom_id res chain seq x y z
N MET A 1 -1.73 50.14 -3.36
CA MET A 1 -2.97 50.03 -4.17
C MET A 1 -4.06 49.40 -3.31
N ARG A 2 -5.22 50.06 -3.14
CA ARG A 2 -6.36 49.49 -2.38
C ARG A 2 -7.22 48.67 -3.34
N LEU A 3 -7.27 47.36 -3.15
CA LEU A 3 -8.20 46.48 -3.87
C LEU A 3 -9.64 46.92 -3.55
N THR A 4 -10.42 47.22 -4.59
CA THR A 4 -11.84 47.52 -4.43
C THR A 4 -12.59 46.24 -4.04
N LYS A 5 -13.74 46.38 -3.36
CA LYS A 5 -14.60 45.22 -3.02
C LYS A 5 -14.95 44.37 -4.24
N THR A 6 -15.08 44.99 -5.41
CA THR A 6 -15.25 44.33 -6.71
C THR A 6 -14.02 43.51 -7.13
N SER A 7 -12.80 44.01 -6.89
CA SER A 7 -11.57 43.25 -7.17
C SER A 7 -11.43 42.02 -6.27
N LEU A 8 -11.86 42.10 -5.01
CA LEU A 8 -11.88 40.95 -4.09
C LEU A 8 -12.87 39.86 -4.54
N VAL A 9 -14.08 40.25 -4.97
CA VAL A 9 -15.08 39.30 -5.49
C VAL A 9 -14.61 38.63 -6.78
N VAL A 10 -13.98 39.38 -7.69
CA VAL A 10 -13.42 38.83 -8.94
C VAL A 10 -12.28 37.86 -8.64
N VAL A 11 -11.36 38.19 -7.73
CA VAL A 11 -10.26 37.27 -7.33
C VAL A 11 -10.81 36.00 -6.66
N SER A 12 -11.81 36.11 -5.78
CA SER A 12 -12.45 34.95 -5.15
C SER A 12 -13.23 34.07 -6.13
N LEU A 13 -13.86 34.65 -7.16
CA LEU A 13 -14.54 33.88 -8.21
C LEU A 13 -13.54 33.23 -9.17
N LEU A 14 -12.40 33.87 -9.43
CA LEU A 14 -11.33 33.31 -10.27
C LEU A 14 -10.64 32.12 -9.58
N SER A 15 -10.47 32.16 -8.26
CA SER A 15 -9.89 31.06 -7.49
C SER A 15 -10.82 29.84 -7.35
N LEU A 16 -12.14 30.02 -7.41
CA LEU A 16 -13.10 28.90 -7.48
C LEU A 16 -13.08 28.14 -8.83
N MET A 17 -12.53 28.75 -9.89
CA MET A 17 -12.48 28.14 -11.24
C MET A 17 -11.24 27.27 -11.47
N ILE A 18 -10.30 27.19 -10.51
CA ILE A 18 -9.10 26.35 -10.59
C ILE A 18 -9.28 25.07 -9.77
N ALA A 19 -10.47 24.47 -9.83
CA ALA A 19 -10.64 23.09 -9.39
C ALA A 19 -10.00 22.19 -10.44
N ALA A 20 -8.74 21.78 -10.21
CA ALA A 20 -8.11 20.74 -11.01
C ALA A 20 -8.98 19.48 -10.95
N ARG A 21 -9.41 18.96 -12.10
CA ARG A 21 -10.13 17.70 -12.14
C ARG A 21 -9.17 16.58 -11.78
N ALA A 22 -9.41 15.94 -10.65
CA ALA A 22 -8.81 14.64 -10.34
C ALA A 22 -9.51 13.61 -11.23
N GLU A 23 -8.89 13.30 -12.37
CA GLU A 23 -9.42 12.33 -13.32
C GLU A 23 -8.69 11.01 -13.10
N ALA A 24 -9.44 9.97 -12.77
CA ALA A 24 -8.91 8.61 -12.66
C ALA A 24 -8.30 8.18 -14.00
N ARG A 25 -7.40 7.21 -13.96
CA ARG A 25 -6.74 6.65 -15.16
C ARG A 25 -7.14 5.19 -15.38
N PRO A 26 -8.44 4.87 -15.49
CA PRO A 26 -8.90 3.49 -15.59
C PRO A 26 -8.40 2.81 -16.87
N PHE A 27 -8.07 3.57 -17.93
CA PHE A 27 -7.54 3.03 -19.18
C PHE A 27 -6.23 2.24 -19.02
N ARG A 28 -5.46 2.50 -17.96
CA ARG A 28 -4.20 1.76 -17.71
C ARG A 28 -4.41 0.31 -17.32
N VAL A 29 -5.62 -0.03 -16.90
CA VAL A 29 -6.01 -1.40 -16.65
C VAL A 29 -6.00 -2.21 -17.96
N ASP A 30 -6.18 -1.55 -19.10
CA ASP A 30 -6.14 -2.18 -20.42
C ASP A 30 -4.71 -2.25 -21.02
N ASP A 31 -3.71 -1.68 -20.33
CA ASP A 31 -2.31 -1.70 -20.75
C ASP A 31 -1.54 -2.93 -20.22
N ILE A 32 -2.20 -3.82 -19.45
CA ILE A 32 -1.64 -5.05 -18.86
C ILE A 32 -2.57 -6.24 -19.13
N PRO A 33 -2.06 -7.47 -19.28
CA PRO A 33 -2.90 -8.65 -19.49
C PRO A 33 -3.78 -8.89 -18.27
N ASN A 34 -5.02 -9.34 -18.50
CA ASN A 34 -5.99 -9.63 -17.44
C ASN A 34 -6.22 -8.47 -16.45
N GLY A 35 -5.86 -7.22 -16.78
CA GLY A 35 -5.94 -6.10 -15.83
C GLY A 35 -7.35 -5.89 -15.29
N SER A 36 -8.38 -6.18 -16.10
CA SER A 36 -9.79 -6.11 -15.68
C SER A 36 -10.15 -7.03 -14.51
N LYS A 37 -9.34 -8.07 -14.23
CA LYS A 37 -9.55 -9.02 -13.12
C LYS A 37 -9.53 -8.34 -11.76
N PHE A 38 -8.52 -7.50 -11.51
CA PHE A 38 -8.35 -6.75 -10.26
C PHE A 38 -8.60 -5.25 -10.44
N THR A 39 -8.79 -4.79 -11.69
CA THR A 39 -9.10 -3.42 -12.06
C THR A 39 -8.08 -2.41 -11.50
N CYS A 40 -8.52 -1.38 -10.79
CA CYS A 40 -7.65 -0.39 -10.15
C CYS A 40 -6.73 -1.00 -9.09
N LEU A 41 -7.09 -2.16 -8.52
CA LEU A 41 -6.35 -2.78 -7.42
C LEU A 41 -5.08 -3.50 -7.86
N ASN A 42 -4.82 -3.65 -9.16
CA ASN A 42 -3.49 -4.05 -9.63
C ASN A 42 -2.45 -3.00 -9.18
N CYS A 43 -2.76 -1.71 -9.37
CA CYS A 43 -1.82 -0.62 -9.15
C CYS A 43 -2.01 0.10 -7.80
N HIS A 44 -3.17 -0.05 -7.16
CA HIS A 44 -3.53 0.71 -5.96
C HIS A 44 -3.91 -0.21 -4.81
N GLY A 45 -3.41 0.10 -3.61
CA GLY A 45 -3.75 -0.67 -2.41
C GLY A 45 -5.14 -0.39 -1.86
N ASP A 46 -5.89 0.54 -2.46
CA ASP A 46 -7.31 0.74 -2.19
C ASP A 46 -8.06 1.32 -3.41
N LEU A 47 -9.40 1.24 -3.37
CA LEU A 47 -10.27 1.77 -4.44
C LEU A 47 -10.31 3.31 -4.51
N LYS A 48 -9.72 4.01 -3.55
CA LYS A 48 -9.60 5.48 -3.54
C LYS A 48 -8.27 5.94 -4.15
N ALA A 49 -7.40 5.01 -4.54
CA ALA A 49 -6.05 5.26 -4.98
C ALA A 49 -5.25 6.12 -3.98
N SER A 50 -5.40 5.87 -2.68
CA SER A 50 -4.69 6.66 -1.65
C SER A 50 -3.18 6.43 -1.68
N TYR A 51 -2.73 5.27 -2.17
CA TYR A 51 -1.34 4.90 -2.39
C TYR A 51 -1.23 3.86 -3.52
N ASN A 52 -0.01 3.67 -4.04
CA ASN A 52 0.27 2.61 -5.03
C ASN A 52 0.78 1.36 -4.31
N THR A 53 0.46 0.20 -4.84
CA THR A 53 1.20 -1.04 -4.56
C THR A 53 2.62 -0.93 -5.12
N ASP A 54 3.48 -1.91 -4.83
CA ASP A 54 4.80 -1.96 -5.44
C ASP A 54 4.70 -2.12 -6.96
N PHE A 55 3.82 -3.01 -7.45
CA PHE A 55 3.46 -3.09 -8.87
C PHE A 55 3.00 -1.76 -9.46
N GLY A 56 2.09 -1.06 -8.77
CA GLY A 56 1.63 0.25 -9.23
C GLY A 56 2.73 1.31 -9.26
N SER A 57 3.73 1.20 -8.38
CA SER A 57 4.90 2.06 -8.36
C SER A 57 5.85 1.75 -9.52
N ASP A 58 6.09 0.47 -9.80
CA ASP A 58 6.87 0.02 -10.96
C ASP A 58 6.21 0.38 -12.29
N ALA A 59 4.90 0.15 -12.41
CA ALA A 59 4.12 0.56 -13.59
C ALA A 59 4.23 2.05 -13.88
N ARG A 60 4.37 2.89 -12.84
CA ARG A 60 4.60 4.34 -13.00
C ARG A 60 6.02 4.70 -13.44
N ASN A 61 7.00 3.83 -13.22
CA ASN A 61 8.35 3.98 -13.73
C ASN A 61 8.44 3.61 -15.22
N PHE A 62 7.55 2.75 -15.70
CA PHE A 62 7.46 2.32 -17.10
C PHE A 62 6.28 2.95 -17.83
N LEU A 63 6.30 4.28 -17.98
CA LEU A 63 5.25 5.03 -18.68
C LEU A 63 5.72 5.54 -20.04
N ILE A 64 4.97 5.21 -21.09
CA ILE A 64 5.25 5.60 -22.48
C ILE A 64 4.01 6.19 -23.18
N PRO A 65 4.20 7.00 -24.24
CA PRO A 65 5.43 7.69 -24.57
C PRO A 65 5.77 8.76 -23.51
N VAL A 66 6.99 9.30 -23.51
CA VAL A 66 7.37 10.39 -22.59
C VAL A 66 6.45 11.60 -22.79
N GLY A 67 5.82 12.07 -21.72
CA GLY A 67 4.88 13.17 -21.79
C GLY A 67 4.13 13.44 -20.49
N ALA A 68 2.95 14.03 -20.61
CA ALA A 68 2.10 14.28 -19.45
C ALA A 68 1.59 12.95 -18.87
N VAL A 69 1.95 12.65 -17.60
CA VAL A 69 1.53 11.43 -16.88
C VAL A 69 0.02 11.20 -16.94
N SER A 70 -0.80 12.21 -17.19
CA SER A 70 -2.24 12.03 -17.38
C SER A 70 -2.66 11.22 -18.60
N THR A 71 -1.79 11.09 -19.60
CA THR A 71 -2.08 10.46 -20.91
C THR A 71 -1.11 9.35 -21.28
N GLN A 72 -0.15 9.03 -20.41
CA GLN A 72 0.82 7.96 -20.67
C GLN A 72 0.21 6.59 -20.35
N HIS A 73 0.60 5.61 -21.14
CA HIS A 73 0.27 4.19 -21.01
C HIS A 73 1.37 3.44 -20.27
N VAL A 74 1.02 2.32 -19.64
CA VAL A 74 2.00 1.40 -19.06
C VAL A 74 2.74 0.68 -20.19
N ASP A 75 4.07 0.65 -20.12
CA ASP A 75 4.89 -0.22 -20.95
C ASP A 75 5.00 -1.58 -20.28
N TRP A 76 4.19 -2.54 -20.74
CA TRP A 76 4.14 -3.89 -20.18
C TRP A 76 5.45 -4.67 -20.37
N THR A 77 6.21 -4.40 -21.44
CA THR A 77 7.38 -5.22 -21.80
C THR A 77 8.45 -5.25 -20.70
N PRO A 78 8.93 -4.11 -20.16
CA PRO A 78 9.87 -4.13 -19.05
C PRO A 78 9.22 -4.45 -17.69
N LEU A 79 7.92 -4.22 -17.54
CA LEU A 79 7.20 -4.46 -16.29
C LEU A 79 6.92 -5.95 -16.05
N CYS A 80 6.64 -6.71 -17.11
CA CYS A 80 6.22 -8.10 -17.05
C CYS A 80 7.19 -9.02 -16.30
N ALA A 81 8.50 -8.85 -16.53
CA ALA A 81 9.52 -9.73 -15.96
C ALA A 81 9.93 -9.36 -14.53
N LEU A 82 9.33 -8.31 -13.95
CA LEU A 82 9.60 -7.93 -12.57
C LEU A 82 8.74 -8.76 -11.62
N ASP A 83 9.30 -9.10 -10.48
CA ASP A 83 8.58 -9.53 -9.28
C ASP A 83 8.41 -8.28 -8.41
N SER A 84 7.27 -7.61 -8.57
CA SER A 84 7.07 -6.29 -7.99
C SER A 84 6.76 -6.35 -6.50
N ASP A 85 5.97 -7.31 -6.04
CA ASP A 85 5.59 -7.46 -4.63
C ASP A 85 6.44 -8.47 -3.84
N ARG A 86 7.40 -9.12 -4.52
CA ARG A 86 8.46 -9.97 -3.97
C ARG A 86 7.96 -11.30 -3.45
N ASP A 87 6.90 -11.81 -4.05
CA ASP A 87 6.30 -13.10 -3.70
C ASP A 87 6.97 -14.30 -4.39
N GLY A 88 8.04 -14.05 -5.18
CA GLY A 88 8.77 -15.06 -5.94
C GLY A 88 8.21 -15.30 -7.34
N TRP A 89 7.09 -14.66 -7.70
CA TRP A 89 6.48 -14.72 -9.02
C TRP A 89 6.66 -13.40 -9.76
N THR A 90 6.91 -13.48 -11.06
CA THR A 90 6.91 -12.29 -11.89
C THR A 90 5.48 -11.84 -12.19
N ASN A 91 5.30 -10.53 -12.39
CA ASN A 91 4.05 -9.91 -12.82
C ASN A 91 3.43 -10.65 -14.03
N GLY A 92 4.27 -11.12 -14.94
CA GLY A 92 3.90 -11.94 -16.09
C GLY A 92 3.33 -13.29 -15.69
N GLN A 93 4.02 -14.05 -14.84
CA GLN A 93 3.51 -15.34 -14.35
C GLN A 93 2.15 -15.20 -13.64
N GLU A 94 1.97 -14.13 -12.89
CA GLU A 94 0.75 -13.85 -12.13
C GLU A 94 -0.44 -13.40 -12.99
N LEU A 95 -0.19 -12.55 -14.00
CA LEU A 95 -1.24 -12.08 -14.92
C LEU A 95 -1.43 -12.99 -16.15
N GLY A 96 -0.76 -14.15 -16.17
CA GLY A 96 -0.94 -15.21 -17.17
C GLY A 96 -0.10 -15.06 -18.44
N ASP A 97 0.90 -14.17 -18.44
CA ASP A 97 1.88 -13.95 -19.50
C ASP A 97 3.32 -14.31 -19.05
N PRO A 98 3.60 -15.58 -18.70
CA PRO A 98 4.89 -15.99 -18.13
C PRO A 98 6.07 -15.80 -19.10
N ASP A 99 5.82 -15.77 -20.40
CA ASP A 99 6.85 -15.57 -21.43
C ASP A 99 7.01 -14.09 -21.83
N CYS A 100 6.25 -13.17 -21.21
CA CYS A 100 6.25 -11.73 -21.50
C CYS A 100 6.05 -11.39 -22.98
N VAL A 101 5.08 -12.05 -23.61
CA VAL A 101 4.77 -11.90 -25.04
C VAL A 101 3.51 -11.10 -25.31
N TRP A 102 2.64 -10.91 -24.31
CA TRP A 102 1.39 -10.18 -24.47
C TRP A 102 1.63 -8.71 -24.80
N LYS A 103 0.75 -8.15 -25.62
CA LYS A 103 0.77 -6.72 -25.97
C LYS A 103 -0.63 -6.12 -25.84
N PRO A 104 -0.75 -4.81 -25.55
CA PRO A 104 -2.04 -4.13 -25.52
C PRO A 104 -2.88 -4.40 -26.77
N GLY A 105 -4.09 -4.92 -26.55
CA GLY A 105 -5.04 -5.31 -27.61
C GLY A 105 -5.04 -6.81 -27.94
N ASP A 106 -4.05 -7.58 -27.48
CA ASP A 106 -4.09 -9.03 -27.56
C ASP A 106 -5.17 -9.59 -26.61
N PRO A 107 -5.79 -10.75 -26.94
CA PRO A 107 -6.70 -11.41 -26.02
C PRO A 107 -6.02 -11.75 -24.69
N ASP A 108 -6.75 -11.59 -23.60
CA ASP A 108 -6.25 -11.95 -22.27
C ASP A 108 -5.80 -13.41 -22.21
N PRO A 109 -4.57 -13.69 -21.76
CA PRO A 109 -4.10 -15.05 -21.54
C PRO A 109 -4.95 -15.78 -20.50
N LYS A 110 -5.05 -17.10 -20.64
CA LYS A 110 -5.72 -17.95 -19.65
C LYS A 110 -4.71 -18.44 -18.62
N GLY A 111 -5.11 -18.49 -17.36
CA GLY A 111 -4.23 -19.02 -16.31
C GLY A 111 -4.87 -18.95 -14.94
N PHE A 112 -4.10 -19.38 -13.94
CA PHE A 112 -4.34 -19.02 -12.56
C PHE A 112 -3.85 -17.59 -12.37
N LEU A 113 -4.76 -16.67 -12.04
CA LEU A 113 -4.47 -15.25 -12.02
C LEU A 113 -4.40 -14.74 -10.60
N THR A 114 -3.34 -14.00 -10.31
CA THR A 114 -3.09 -13.35 -9.03
C THR A 114 -2.78 -11.87 -9.19
N ASN A 115 -2.87 -11.13 -8.08
CA ASN A 115 -2.66 -9.69 -8.09
C ASN A 115 -1.18 -9.36 -7.86
N PRO A 116 -0.49 -8.77 -8.84
CA PRO A 116 0.97 -8.59 -8.80
C PRO A 116 1.48 -7.52 -7.83
N GLY A 117 0.56 -6.85 -7.14
CA GLY A 117 0.88 -5.86 -6.13
C GLY A 117 0.59 -6.32 -4.71
N VAL A 118 0.29 -7.60 -4.49
CA VAL A 118 -0.14 -8.15 -3.20
C VAL A 118 0.55 -9.49 -2.94
N TYR A 119 1.60 -9.45 -2.11
CA TYR A 119 2.44 -10.60 -1.76
C TYR A 119 1.69 -11.91 -1.40
N GLU A 120 0.57 -11.81 -0.67
CA GLU A 120 -0.21 -13.00 -0.26
C GLU A 120 -1.11 -13.56 -1.36
N SER A 121 -1.32 -12.78 -2.42
CA SER A 121 -2.01 -13.21 -3.62
C SER A 121 -0.97 -13.81 -4.56
N ALA A 122 -0.52 -15.02 -4.28
CA ALA A 122 0.49 -15.70 -5.08
C ALA A 122 -0.05 -17.01 -5.69
N PRO A 123 0.49 -17.47 -6.83
CA PRO A 123 0.35 -18.84 -7.27
C PRO A 123 0.85 -19.85 -6.22
N PRO A 124 0.40 -21.11 -6.28
CA PRO A 124 0.93 -22.14 -5.38
C PRO A 124 2.47 -22.28 -5.55
N PRO A 125 3.24 -22.33 -4.45
CA PRO A 125 4.70 -22.39 -4.51
C PRO A 125 5.20 -23.68 -5.19
N VAL A 126 6.38 -23.62 -5.78
CA VAL A 126 7.00 -24.73 -6.52
C VAL A 126 8.27 -25.17 -5.82
N CYS A 127 8.12 -26.18 -4.97
CA CYS A 127 9.22 -26.72 -4.18
C CYS A 127 10.43 -27.18 -5.01
N GLY A 128 11.61 -26.70 -4.62
CA GLY A 128 12.91 -27.14 -5.14
C GLY A 128 13.31 -26.45 -6.45
N ASN A 129 12.74 -25.29 -6.75
CA ASN A 129 13.07 -24.48 -7.91
C ASN A 129 14.16 -23.43 -7.62
N GLY A 130 14.56 -23.27 -6.35
CA GLY A 130 15.60 -22.35 -5.90
C GLY A 130 15.14 -20.89 -5.77
N VAL A 131 13.84 -20.65 -5.70
CA VAL A 131 13.17 -19.39 -5.37
C VAL A 131 12.36 -19.65 -4.10
N LEU A 132 12.28 -18.66 -3.20
CA LEU A 132 11.42 -18.77 -2.02
C LEU A 132 10.14 -18.00 -2.32
N GLU A 133 9.07 -18.71 -2.62
CA GLU A 133 7.80 -18.08 -2.93
C GLU A 133 6.97 -17.76 -1.68
N ALA A 134 6.01 -16.84 -1.83
CA ALA A 134 5.00 -16.63 -0.81
C ALA A 134 4.27 -17.96 -0.50
N ASN A 135 4.07 -18.19 0.80
CA ASN A 135 3.51 -19.45 1.35
C ASN A 135 4.42 -20.67 1.26
N GLU A 136 5.68 -20.53 0.85
CA GLU A 136 6.69 -21.59 0.95
C GLU A 136 7.50 -21.44 2.25
N ALA A 137 7.65 -22.52 3.02
CA ALA A 137 8.43 -22.46 4.25
C ALA A 137 9.93 -22.34 3.95
N CYS A 138 10.40 -23.08 2.95
CA CYS A 138 11.80 -23.12 2.54
C CYS A 138 11.92 -23.73 1.13
N ASP A 139 12.99 -23.37 0.40
CA ASP A 139 13.43 -24.05 -0.81
C ASP A 139 14.94 -24.32 -0.71
N GLY A 140 15.29 -25.58 -0.43
CA GLY A 140 16.67 -26.03 -0.30
C GLY A 140 17.41 -25.34 0.83
N THR A 141 18.14 -24.26 0.52
CA THR A 141 18.84 -23.43 1.52
C THR A 141 18.22 -22.04 1.71
N LEU A 142 17.17 -21.73 0.96
CA LEU A 142 16.35 -20.53 1.16
C LEU A 142 15.29 -20.85 2.20
N PHE A 143 15.08 -19.95 3.15
CA PHE A 143 14.12 -20.16 4.22
C PHE A 143 13.32 -18.89 4.45
N ALA A 144 12.01 -19.04 4.66
CA ALA A 144 11.18 -17.96 5.19
C ALA A 144 11.61 -17.56 6.61
N GLU A 145 12.14 -18.54 7.37
CA GLU A 145 12.65 -18.33 8.72
C GLU A 145 14.07 -18.87 8.90
N THR A 146 14.94 -18.09 9.53
CA THR A 146 16.39 -18.35 9.42
C THR A 146 16.93 -19.46 10.33
N ASN A 147 16.24 -19.84 11.42
CA ASN A 147 16.69 -20.88 12.35
C ASN A 147 15.57 -21.38 13.28
N CYS A 148 15.87 -22.43 14.05
CA CYS A 148 14.94 -23.06 15.00
C CYS A 148 14.37 -22.08 16.04
N ALA A 149 15.10 -21.01 16.41
CA ALA A 149 14.63 -20.07 17.43
C ALA A 149 13.51 -19.17 16.90
N PHE A 150 13.55 -18.80 15.62
CA PHE A 150 12.49 -18.01 14.98
C PHE A 150 11.17 -18.76 14.87
N VAL A 151 11.23 -20.08 14.68
CA VAL A 151 10.05 -20.96 14.60
C VAL A 151 9.64 -21.54 15.97
N GLY A 152 10.27 -21.10 17.07
CA GLY A 152 9.93 -21.56 18.42
C GLY A 152 10.36 -23.00 18.75
N ALA A 153 11.26 -23.58 17.96
CA ALA A 153 11.81 -24.93 18.11
C ALA A 153 13.17 -24.96 18.85
N GLY A 154 13.46 -23.94 19.67
CA GLY A 154 14.69 -23.88 20.47
C GLY A 154 15.91 -23.47 19.65
N GLU A 155 17.09 -23.98 20.00
CA GLU A 155 18.34 -23.67 19.29
C GLU A 155 18.63 -24.71 18.21
N GLY A 156 19.44 -24.35 17.22
CA GLY A 156 19.87 -25.26 16.16
C GLY A 156 19.67 -24.72 14.75
N MET A 157 20.02 -25.53 13.77
CA MET A 157 19.85 -25.21 12.35
C MET A 157 18.52 -25.79 11.86
N LEU A 158 17.69 -24.95 11.26
CA LEU A 158 16.46 -25.38 10.61
C LEU A 158 16.81 -26.00 9.25
N GLY A 159 16.29 -27.20 8.99
CA GLY A 159 16.45 -27.87 7.71
C GLY A 159 15.23 -27.65 6.81
N CYS A 160 15.36 -28.03 5.54
CA CYS A 160 14.26 -28.03 4.58
C CYS A 160 14.07 -29.45 4.05
N THR A 161 12.85 -29.98 4.11
CA THR A 161 12.53 -31.30 3.55
C THR A 161 12.42 -31.22 2.02
N ALA A 162 12.34 -32.39 1.37
CA ALA A 162 12.10 -32.47 -0.07
C ALA A 162 10.68 -32.02 -0.47
N ASP A 163 9.78 -31.89 0.50
CA ASP A 163 8.41 -31.40 0.32
C ASP A 163 8.27 -29.92 0.74
N CYS A 164 9.40 -29.22 0.94
CA CYS A 164 9.47 -27.81 1.35
C CYS A 164 8.75 -27.51 2.68
N GLU A 165 8.78 -28.50 3.58
CA GLU A 165 8.41 -28.33 4.97
C GLU A 165 9.67 -28.08 5.82
N PHE A 166 9.52 -27.36 6.93
CA PHE A 166 10.60 -27.22 7.89
C PHE A 166 11.00 -28.58 8.48
N ASP A 167 12.29 -28.92 8.38
CA ASP A 167 12.90 -30.05 9.06
C ASP A 167 13.48 -29.60 10.40
N TYR A 168 12.87 -30.09 11.47
CA TYR A 168 13.25 -29.78 12.84
C TYR A 168 14.27 -30.77 13.43
N GLY A 169 14.81 -31.70 12.63
CA GLY A 169 15.79 -32.68 13.10
C GLY A 169 17.09 -32.07 13.64
N GLY A 170 17.40 -30.83 13.24
CA GLY A 170 18.52 -30.04 13.75
C GLY A 170 18.20 -29.16 14.97
N CYS A 171 16.94 -29.15 15.43
CA CYS A 171 16.45 -28.29 16.50
C CYS A 171 16.53 -28.96 17.88
N SER A 172 16.75 -28.17 18.93
CA SER A 172 16.87 -28.68 20.30
C SER A 172 15.52 -29.03 20.94
N THR A 173 14.41 -28.49 20.43
CA THR A 173 13.06 -28.84 20.90
C THR A 173 12.15 -29.20 19.71
N PRO A 174 11.34 -30.26 19.80
CA PRO A 174 10.40 -30.60 18.74
C PRO A 174 9.30 -29.55 18.61
N PRO A 175 8.83 -29.24 17.38
CA PRO A 175 7.68 -28.38 17.16
C PRO A 175 6.43 -29.09 17.71
N ASP A 176 5.81 -28.50 18.72
CA ASP A 176 4.53 -28.91 19.31
C ASP A 176 4.39 -30.39 19.72
N GLY A 177 5.13 -30.78 20.77
CA GLY A 177 4.68 -31.86 21.66
C GLY A 177 4.07 -31.27 22.93
N PRO A 178 2.92 -31.75 23.47
CA PRO A 178 2.56 -31.45 24.85
C PRO A 178 3.74 -31.83 25.75
N PRO A 179 3.98 -31.14 26.89
CA PRO A 179 5.11 -31.46 27.75
C PRO A 179 5.12 -32.96 28.01
N ASN A 180 6.18 -33.62 27.56
CA ASN A 180 6.36 -35.04 27.81
C ASN A 180 6.38 -35.21 29.33
N PRO A 181 5.43 -35.95 29.94
CA PRO A 181 5.37 -36.08 31.40
C PRO A 181 6.61 -36.77 31.99
N ASN A 182 7.50 -37.31 31.14
CA ASN A 182 8.74 -37.96 31.54
C ASN A 182 10.02 -37.15 31.22
N GLU A 183 9.95 -35.91 30.73
CA GLU A 183 11.15 -35.07 30.66
C GLU A 183 11.38 -34.36 32.00
N SER A 184 12.21 -35.00 32.83
CA SER A 184 12.74 -34.42 34.06
C SER A 184 14.02 -33.65 33.73
N GLY A 185 13.86 -32.41 33.24
CA GLY A 185 14.96 -31.50 32.92
C GLY A 185 14.68 -30.13 33.52
N GLY A 186 15.23 -29.88 34.72
CA GLY A 186 15.01 -28.66 35.47
C GLY A 186 15.71 -27.43 34.88
N GLY A 187 15.06 -26.28 35.04
CA GLY A 187 15.63 -24.96 34.84
C GLY A 187 14.67 -23.93 35.44
N ASP A 188 14.97 -23.51 36.66
CA ASP A 188 14.38 -22.35 37.29
C ASP A 188 14.88 -21.08 36.57
N ALA A 189 13.96 -20.31 36.00
CA ALA A 189 14.20 -18.91 35.72
C ALA A 189 12.91 -18.14 35.99
N SER A 190 12.73 -17.79 37.26
CA SER A 190 11.95 -16.61 37.61
C SER A 190 12.57 -15.40 36.93
N ILE A 191 11.96 -14.95 35.84
CA ILE A 191 12.06 -13.56 35.40
C ILE A 191 10.63 -13.04 35.35
N GLU A 192 10.18 -12.47 36.46
CA GLU A 192 9.19 -11.40 36.37
C GLU A 192 9.87 -10.21 35.68
N GLY A 193 9.54 -10.03 34.42
CA GLY A 193 10.05 -8.97 33.56
C GLY A 193 9.15 -8.77 32.36
N GLY A 194 7.84 -8.62 32.60
CA GLY A 194 6.88 -8.31 31.55
C GLY A 194 7.14 -6.92 30.96
N CYS A 195 7.49 -6.85 29.68
CA CYS A 195 7.32 -5.64 28.90
C CYS A 195 5.86 -5.54 28.44
N SER A 196 4.98 -5.07 29.33
CA SER A 196 3.65 -4.61 28.95
C SER A 196 3.79 -3.31 28.14
N MET A 197 3.44 -3.34 26.87
CA MET A 197 3.13 -2.14 26.09
C MET A 197 1.82 -1.55 26.66
N SER A 198 1.96 -0.64 27.63
CA SER A 198 0.89 0.30 27.96
C SER A 198 0.69 1.20 26.75
N SER A 199 -0.52 1.17 26.20
CA SER A 199 -0.97 2.12 25.18
C SER A 199 -0.68 3.54 25.63
N ALA A 200 0.00 4.28 24.76
CA ALA A 200 0.22 5.71 24.91
C ALA A 200 -1.14 6.42 24.94
N GLY A 201 -1.58 6.78 26.14
CA GLY A 201 -2.63 7.76 26.35
C GLY A 201 -2.19 9.10 25.79
N ALA A 202 -3.06 9.69 24.99
CA ALA A 202 -2.88 10.99 24.37
C ALA A 202 -2.46 12.05 25.38
N SER A 203 -1.43 12.82 25.02
CA SER A 203 -1.02 14.03 25.72
C SER A 203 -2.12 15.08 25.68
N ASP A 204 -2.69 15.38 26.85
CA ASP A 204 -3.39 16.63 27.12
C ASP A 204 -2.41 17.80 26.99
N ALA A 205 -2.42 18.44 25.83
CA ALA A 205 -1.90 19.80 25.68
C ALA A 205 -3.12 20.74 25.54
N SER A 206 -3.58 21.25 26.68
CA SER A 206 -4.48 22.40 26.74
C SER A 206 -3.74 23.66 26.27
N GLY A 207 -3.52 23.73 24.96
CA GLY A 207 -3.07 24.91 24.24
C GLY A 207 -4.23 25.88 24.08
N TRP A 208 -4.03 27.08 24.60
CA TRP A 208 -4.95 28.20 24.53
C TRP A 208 -5.43 28.46 23.09
N GLY A 209 -6.72 28.27 22.86
CA GLY A 209 -7.39 28.69 21.63
C GLY A 209 -7.35 30.21 21.49
N LEU A 210 -6.46 30.71 20.64
CA LEU A 210 -6.49 32.09 20.18
C LEU A 210 -7.63 32.23 19.16
N PHE A 211 -8.82 32.55 19.65
CA PHE A 211 -9.93 33.01 18.80
C PHE A 211 -9.57 34.37 18.18
N VAL A 212 -9.15 34.37 16.92
CA VAL A 212 -9.13 35.61 16.13
C VAL A 212 -10.55 35.88 15.65
N VAL A 213 -11.31 36.58 16.50
CA VAL A 213 -12.58 37.20 16.10
C VAL A 213 -12.24 38.45 15.29
N VAL A 214 -12.31 38.37 13.96
CA VAL A 214 -12.33 39.57 13.11
C VAL A 214 -13.71 40.21 13.22
N GLY A 215 -13.88 41.04 14.24
CA GLY A 215 -15.06 41.88 14.41
C GLY A 215 -15.04 43.04 13.41
N MET A 216 -15.73 42.92 12.28
CA MET A 216 -16.13 44.09 11.48
C MET A 216 -17.36 44.74 12.12
N GLY A 217 -17.12 45.56 13.14
CA GLY A 217 -18.11 46.48 13.68
C GLY A 217 -18.47 47.56 12.65
N LEU A 218 -19.59 47.38 11.96
CA LEU A 218 -20.26 48.47 11.24
C LEU A 218 -20.92 49.40 12.27
N ALA A 219 -20.15 50.38 12.76
CA ALA A 219 -20.71 51.51 13.47
C ALA A 219 -21.58 52.33 12.51
N ALA A 220 -22.89 52.07 12.53
CA ALA A 220 -23.90 52.89 11.88
C ALA A 220 -23.92 54.27 12.55
N ARG A 221 -23.10 55.20 12.04
CA ARG A 221 -23.13 56.60 12.43
C ARG A 221 -24.38 57.23 11.81
N ARG A 222 -25.50 57.18 12.53
CA ARG A 222 -26.73 57.94 12.22
C ARG A 222 -26.38 59.44 12.18
N ARG A 223 -26.07 59.98 11.01
CA ARG A 223 -26.18 61.44 10.78
C ARG A 223 -27.61 61.72 10.37
N ARG A 224 -28.38 62.31 11.30
CA ARG A 224 -29.64 62.97 10.99
C ARG A 224 -29.34 64.05 9.94
N VAL A 225 -29.88 63.90 8.74
CA VAL A 225 -30.02 65.01 7.79
C VAL A 225 -31.50 65.31 7.66
N ARG A 226 -31.79 66.57 7.96
CA ARG A 226 -33.08 67.25 8.01
C ARG A 226 -33.83 67.09 6.69
N VAL A 227 -35.08 66.63 6.78
CA VAL A 227 -36.04 66.57 5.66
C VAL A 227 -36.20 67.97 5.06
N ARG A 228 -35.90 68.12 3.78
CA ARG A 228 -36.33 69.26 2.95
C ARG A 228 -37.47 68.74 2.06
N GLY A 229 -38.68 68.80 2.57
CA GLY A 229 -39.88 68.58 1.77
C GLY A 229 -40.17 69.84 0.95
N ARG A 230 -40.13 69.71 -0.37
CA ARG A 230 -40.77 70.62 -1.32
C ARG A 230 -41.75 69.77 -2.11
N VAL A 231 -43.03 69.93 -1.84
CA VAL A 231 -44.13 69.57 -2.74
C VAL A 231 -44.82 70.88 -3.07
N GLY A 232 -45.26 71.02 -4.32
CA GLY A 232 -46.06 72.16 -4.77
C GLY A 232 -47.40 72.27 -4.07
#